data_AF-A0A7S2MKX3-F1
#
_entry.id   AF-A0A7S2MKX3-F1
#
_cell.length_a   1.000
_cell.length_b   1.000
_cell.length_c   1.000
_cell.angle_alpha   90.00
_cell.angle_beta   90.00
_cell.angle_gamma   90.00
#
_symmetry.space_group_name_H-M   'P 1'
#
loop_
_entity.id
_entity.type
_entity.pdbx_description
1 polymer ?
#
loop_
_entity_poly.entity_id
_entity_poly.type
_entity_poly.pdbx_seq_one_letter_code
_entity_poly.pdbx_strand_id
1 'polypeptide(L)'
;LIFSQMTRLLDILEDYMLVKGYMYCRIDGSTKGEDRDTAMDRFNEPGSPYFCFLLSTRAGGLGINLATADIVILFDSDWNPQVDLQAMDRAHRIGQTKPVRVFRFVTEGTVEDKIVERADRKLFLDAAVIQQGRLAEQNNQLSKGELMTMVRFGADEIFKGKDSTITDADIDTILKNGEQRTEEQKQVIQKDAQHSLANFSLQGDSEQDKSLFAFEGEDYRGKQASGGLFLNLPQRERKRNYDVNEYFRDALTGKPSGEQTPRRARKGPPMHDFQFFQREKLEALLNKEQDLAAQRSRAMSSIKELRTRAIREGERGPDDDSEDPEAMADALEAQLPSLTLSDKEMGQKAKLLEEGFSDWNRKDFRSLVTALEQYGRHDKNNVFRQVAQETGKVEADIERYYTVFWKKGDKQLAEWQKVKDKIEKGEKKIARHSEIRAALDKKVKSYDRAFQQITINYALGGGGGVKGKVWTEDEDGFLVVMMQRHGYGLWERIRQEIRNNHNFKFDWFFKSRNAVELQRRGDVLLRCIEKEHEEAAKKEAAAKAEAKSKARSKSGADKRNRSKGQASIGPGGLPPAKMQRK
;
A
#
# COMPACT_ATOMS: atom_id res chain seq x y z
N LEU A 1 -11.65 5.86 34.74
CA LEU A 1 -11.50 5.28 33.39
C LEU A 1 -10.69 6.22 32.53
N ILE A 2 -9.74 5.70 31.75
CA ILE A 2 -9.00 6.48 30.75
C ILE A 2 -9.27 5.86 29.38
N PHE A 3 -9.80 6.66 28.47
CA PHE A 3 -10.03 6.27 27.09
C PHE A 3 -8.97 6.89 26.18
N SER A 4 -8.44 6.08 25.27
CA SER A 4 -7.61 6.57 24.17
C SER A 4 -7.83 5.82 22.85
N GLN A 5 -7.68 6.50 21.71
CA GLN A 5 -7.70 5.82 20.41
C GLN A 5 -6.41 5.05 20.16
N MET A 6 -5.27 5.58 20.62
CA MET A 6 -3.96 5.03 20.29
C MET A 6 -3.56 3.98 21.32
N THR A 7 -3.52 2.71 20.90
CA THR A 7 -3.12 1.60 21.79
C THR A 7 -1.70 1.76 22.34
N ARG A 8 -0.80 2.42 21.59
CA ARG A 8 0.56 2.73 22.06
C ARG A 8 0.59 3.69 23.25
N LEU A 9 -0.38 4.60 23.34
CA LEU A 9 -0.49 5.47 24.51
C LEU A 9 -0.86 4.64 25.75
N LEU A 10 -1.73 3.64 25.59
CA LEU A 10 -2.07 2.72 26.68
C LEU A 10 -0.84 1.95 27.16
N ASP A 11 0.05 1.52 26.25
CA ASP A 11 1.33 0.88 26.62
C ASP A 11 2.19 1.81 27.51
N ILE A 12 2.29 3.10 27.15
CA ILE A 12 3.06 4.09 27.92
C ILE A 12 2.42 4.35 29.29
N LEU A 13 1.10 4.45 29.36
CA LEU A 13 0.38 4.65 30.62
C LEU A 13 0.51 3.43 31.54
N GLU A 14 0.52 2.23 30.96
CA GLU A 14 0.76 0.98 31.68
C GLU A 14 2.16 0.97 32.32
N ASP A 15 3.22 1.31 31.57
CA ASP A 15 4.57 1.46 32.11
C ASP A 15 4.61 2.47 33.27
N TYR A 16 3.92 3.60 33.12
CA TYR A 16 3.84 4.62 34.16
C TYR A 16 3.12 4.13 35.43
N MET A 17 2.01 3.40 35.29
CA MET A 17 1.26 2.85 36.41
C MET A 17 2.07 1.80 37.17
N LEU A 18 2.82 0.96 36.46
CA LEU A 18 3.74 -0.02 37.06
C LEU A 18 4.83 0.67 37.88
N VAL A 19 5.46 1.72 37.34
CA VAL A 19 6.52 2.49 38.04
C VAL A 19 5.98 3.18 39.29
N LYS A 20 4.74 3.67 39.28
CA LYS A 20 4.10 4.31 40.43
C LYS A 20 3.44 3.34 41.41
N GLY A 21 3.35 2.06 41.06
CA GLY A 21 2.69 1.04 41.88
C GLY A 21 1.17 1.17 41.93
N TYR A 22 0.55 1.80 40.92
CA TYR A 22 -0.90 1.86 40.82
C TYR A 22 -1.45 0.58 40.19
N MET A 23 -2.45 -0.03 40.83
CA MET A 23 -3.12 -1.20 40.28
C MET A 23 -4.08 -0.77 39.16
N TYR A 24 -3.97 -1.39 37.99
CA TYR A 24 -4.77 -1.06 36.82
C TYR A 24 -5.27 -2.31 36.08
N CYS A 25 -6.35 -2.14 35.34
CA CYS A 25 -6.86 -3.08 34.35
C CYS A 25 -6.76 -2.47 32.96
N ARG A 26 -6.51 -3.29 31.93
CA ARG A 26 -6.43 -2.83 30.53
C ARG A 26 -7.32 -3.68 29.64
N ILE A 27 -8.11 -3.02 28.79
CA ILE A 27 -8.82 -3.67 27.68
C ILE A 27 -8.48 -2.95 26.37
N ASP A 28 -8.00 -3.71 25.40
CA ASP A 28 -7.84 -3.28 24.03
C ASP A 28 -8.42 -4.29 23.03
N GLY A 29 -8.26 -4.03 21.72
CA GLY A 29 -8.78 -4.90 20.67
C GLY A 29 -8.09 -6.26 20.54
N SER A 30 -7.02 -6.52 21.30
CA SER A 30 -6.28 -7.78 21.30
C SER A 30 -6.61 -8.68 22.51
N THR A 31 -7.30 -8.12 23.51
CA THR A 31 -7.72 -8.86 24.71
C THR A 31 -8.80 -9.89 24.36
N LYS A 32 -8.67 -11.14 24.83
CA LYS A 32 -9.67 -12.19 24.61
C LYS A 32 -10.94 -11.92 25.41
N GLY A 33 -12.06 -12.50 24.99
CA GLY A 33 -13.36 -12.30 25.65
C GLY A 33 -13.37 -12.73 27.13
N GLU A 34 -12.78 -13.88 27.45
CA GLU A 34 -12.73 -14.41 28.83
C GLU A 34 -11.88 -13.52 29.76
N ASP A 35 -10.71 -13.07 29.28
CA ASP A 35 -9.83 -12.16 30.02
C ASP A 35 -10.50 -10.80 30.24
N ARG A 36 -11.27 -10.35 29.25
CA ARG A 36 -12.02 -9.10 29.29
C ARG A 36 -13.09 -9.13 30.38
N ASP A 37 -13.89 -10.20 30.44
CA ASP A 37 -14.96 -10.33 31.43
C ASP A 37 -14.36 -10.48 32.84
N THR A 38 -13.27 -11.25 32.98
CA THR A 38 -12.51 -11.36 34.25
C THR A 38 -11.98 -10.01 34.74
N ALA A 39 -11.46 -9.16 33.84
CA ALA A 39 -10.98 -7.83 34.19
C ALA A 39 -12.12 -6.88 34.61
N MET A 40 -13.31 -7.03 34.03
CA MET A 40 -14.51 -6.26 34.42
C MET A 40 -14.98 -6.65 35.81
N ASP A 41 -15.07 -7.95 36.09
CA ASP A 41 -15.53 -8.44 37.39
C ASP A 41 -14.59 -7.98 38.51
N ARG A 42 -13.28 -8.07 38.30
CA ARG A 42 -12.27 -7.57 39.26
C ARG A 42 -12.40 -6.07 39.53
N PHE A 43 -12.72 -5.26 38.52
CA PHE A 43 -12.87 -3.82 38.69
C PHE A 43 -14.21 -3.43 39.33
N ASN A 44 -15.27 -4.20 39.08
CA ASN A 44 -16.58 -3.99 39.67
C ASN A 44 -16.72 -4.59 41.09
N GLU A 45 -15.74 -5.39 41.55
CA GLU A 45 -15.74 -5.98 42.89
C GLU A 45 -15.79 -4.89 43.98
N PRO A 46 -16.63 -5.05 45.02
CA PRO A 46 -16.72 -4.06 46.09
C PRO A 46 -15.38 -3.95 46.83
N GLY A 47 -14.80 -2.74 46.84
CA GLY A 47 -13.48 -2.51 47.46
C GLY A 47 -12.30 -2.95 46.60
N SER A 48 -12.50 -3.11 45.28
CA SER A 48 -11.44 -3.45 44.34
C SER A 48 -10.20 -2.55 44.51
N PRO A 49 -8.98 -3.13 44.56
CA PRO A 49 -7.74 -2.35 44.65
C PRO A 49 -7.39 -1.67 43.32
N TYR A 50 -8.08 -2.03 42.22
CA TYR A 50 -7.81 -1.50 40.89
C TYR A 50 -8.37 -0.09 40.74
N PHE A 51 -7.48 0.89 40.87
CA PHE A 51 -7.82 2.32 40.79
C PHE A 51 -8.10 2.76 39.35
N CYS A 52 -7.35 2.25 38.38
CA CYS A 52 -7.44 2.70 36.99
C CYS A 52 -7.89 1.59 36.04
N PHE A 53 -8.68 1.98 35.05
CA PHE A 53 -9.04 1.13 33.93
C PHE A 53 -8.67 1.85 32.64
N LEU A 54 -7.76 1.27 31.88
CA LEU A 54 -7.27 1.73 30.58
C LEU A 54 -8.08 1.07 29.47
N LEU A 55 -8.72 1.89 28.63
CA LEU A 55 -9.59 1.41 27.56
C LEU A 55 -9.22 2.04 26.23
N SER A 56 -9.20 1.23 25.18
CA SER A 56 -9.25 1.78 23.83
C SER A 56 -10.67 2.23 23.48
N THR A 57 -10.86 3.41 22.91
CA THR A 57 -12.20 3.95 22.59
C THR A 57 -13.02 3.00 21.70
N ARG A 58 -12.37 2.30 20.76
CA ARG A 58 -13.03 1.28 19.92
C ARG A 58 -13.40 0.00 20.67
N ALA A 59 -12.57 -0.42 21.60
CA ALA A 59 -12.83 -1.60 22.42
C ALA A 59 -13.92 -1.28 23.49
N GLY A 60 -13.94 -0.04 23.97
CA GLY A 60 -14.95 0.50 24.88
C GLY A 60 -16.36 0.58 24.27
N GLY A 61 -16.46 0.76 22.95
CA GLY A 61 -17.73 0.76 22.22
C GLY A 61 -18.42 -0.62 22.09
N LEU A 62 -17.77 -1.71 22.49
CA LEU A 62 -18.25 -3.10 22.31
C LEU A 62 -19.21 -3.60 23.42
N GLY A 63 -19.86 -2.70 24.17
CA GLY A 63 -20.93 -3.10 25.10
C GLY A 63 -20.50 -3.42 26.53
N ILE A 64 -19.38 -2.87 26.99
CA ILE A 64 -18.86 -3.11 28.35
C ILE A 64 -19.69 -2.41 29.45
N ASN A 65 -19.61 -2.87 30.70
CA ASN A 65 -20.33 -2.30 31.86
C ASN A 65 -19.37 -2.00 33.03
N LEU A 66 -19.11 -0.71 33.29
CA LEU A 66 -18.18 -0.24 34.32
C LEU A 66 -18.89 0.73 35.28
N ALA A 67 -20.00 0.27 35.86
CA ALA A 67 -20.90 1.08 36.68
C ALA A 67 -20.28 1.52 38.02
N THR A 68 -19.13 0.97 38.44
CA THR A 68 -18.41 1.41 39.64
C THR A 68 -17.56 2.67 39.42
N ALA A 69 -17.23 3.01 38.16
CA ALA A 69 -16.36 4.14 37.86
C ALA A 69 -17.07 5.49 37.88
N ASP A 70 -16.51 6.45 38.62
CA ASP A 70 -17.03 7.81 38.79
C ASP A 70 -16.30 8.84 37.92
N ILE A 71 -15.04 8.61 37.56
CA ILE A 71 -14.25 9.54 36.73
C ILE A 71 -13.97 8.92 35.37
N VAL A 72 -14.27 9.66 34.31
CA VAL A 72 -13.95 9.33 32.92
C VAL A 72 -13.02 10.39 32.35
N ILE A 73 -11.87 9.97 31.83
CA ILE A 73 -10.91 10.85 31.16
C ILE A 73 -10.83 10.41 29.70
N LEU A 74 -11.17 11.33 28.79
CA LEU A 74 -10.92 11.18 27.35
C LEU A 74 -9.58 11.85 27.07
N PHE A 75 -8.57 11.03 26.76
CA PHE A 75 -7.22 11.53 26.49
C PHE A 75 -7.13 12.16 25.10
N ASP A 76 -7.85 11.59 24.14
CA ASP A 76 -7.98 12.06 22.76
C ASP A 76 -9.41 11.81 22.26
N SER A 77 -9.98 12.81 21.58
CA SER A 77 -11.36 12.74 21.06
C SER A 77 -11.44 12.06 19.70
N ASP A 78 -12.45 11.21 19.51
CA ASP A 78 -12.75 10.66 18.18
C ASP A 78 -13.33 11.75 17.26
N TRP A 79 -13.15 11.56 15.96
CA TRP A 79 -13.77 12.41 14.93
C TRP A 79 -15.30 12.29 14.89
N ASN A 80 -15.83 11.23 15.50
CA ASN A 80 -17.25 10.98 15.67
C ASN A 80 -17.67 11.22 17.14
N PRO A 81 -18.48 12.27 17.43
CA PRO A 81 -18.92 12.58 18.79
C PRO A 81 -19.67 11.43 19.47
N GLN A 82 -20.37 10.61 18.68
CA GLN A 82 -21.20 9.53 19.22
C GLN A 82 -20.36 8.43 19.89
N VAL A 83 -19.12 8.23 19.44
CA VAL A 83 -18.21 7.24 20.01
C VAL A 83 -17.76 7.67 21.41
N ASP A 84 -17.46 8.97 21.58
CA ASP A 84 -17.11 9.56 22.87
C ASP A 84 -18.31 9.50 23.84
N LEU A 85 -19.52 9.84 23.39
CA LEU A 85 -20.74 9.73 24.21
C LEU A 85 -21.00 8.29 24.65
N GLN A 86 -20.85 7.33 23.73
CA GLN A 86 -21.01 5.92 24.05
C GLN A 86 -19.95 5.44 25.08
N ALA A 87 -18.74 6.00 25.03
CA ALA A 87 -17.69 5.73 26.00
C ALA A 87 -18.02 6.30 27.39
N MET A 88 -18.58 7.51 27.45
CA MET A 88 -19.08 8.11 28.70
C MET A 88 -20.20 7.26 29.32
N ASP A 89 -21.15 6.80 28.50
CA ASP A 89 -22.27 5.93 28.92
C ASP A 89 -21.82 4.58 29.50
N ARG A 90 -20.53 4.20 29.36
CA ARG A 90 -20.00 2.99 30.03
C ARG A 90 -19.91 3.16 31.55
N ALA A 91 -19.64 4.38 32.01
CA ALA A 91 -19.58 4.76 33.41
C ALA A 91 -20.88 5.46 33.87
N HIS A 92 -21.42 6.35 33.03
CA HIS A 92 -22.71 6.99 33.26
C HIS A 92 -23.85 6.02 32.93
N ARG A 93 -24.08 5.06 33.83
CA ARG A 93 -25.04 3.98 33.63
C ARG A 93 -25.85 3.70 34.89
N ILE A 94 -27.04 3.13 34.69
CA ILE A 94 -27.91 2.62 35.76
C ILE A 94 -27.10 1.61 36.59
N GLY A 95 -26.84 1.93 37.85
CA GLY A 95 -25.99 1.16 38.76
C GLY A 95 -24.90 2.00 39.44
N GLN A 96 -24.54 3.16 38.89
CA GLN A 96 -23.61 4.09 39.52
C GLN A 96 -24.33 4.94 40.59
N THR A 97 -23.76 4.99 41.79
CA THR A 97 -24.29 5.78 42.94
C THR A 97 -23.57 7.12 43.11
N LYS A 98 -22.37 7.28 42.54
CA LYS A 98 -21.56 8.51 42.63
C LYS A 98 -21.78 9.41 41.40
N PRO A 99 -21.65 10.74 41.54
CA PRO A 99 -21.71 11.64 40.38
C PRO A 99 -20.57 11.35 39.41
N VAL A 100 -20.89 11.14 38.14
CA VAL A 100 -19.89 10.85 37.09
C VAL A 100 -19.31 12.15 36.56
N ARG A 101 -17.99 12.31 36.65
CA ARG A 101 -17.25 13.45 36.09
C ARG A 101 -16.51 13.02 34.83
N VAL A 102 -16.71 13.76 33.74
CA VAL A 102 -16.05 13.52 32.46
C VAL A 102 -15.08 14.65 32.19
N PHE A 103 -13.79 14.31 32.04
CA PHE A 103 -12.75 15.23 31.64
C PHE A 103 -12.31 14.90 30.21
N ARG A 104 -12.33 15.89 29.33
CA ARG A 104 -11.80 15.77 27.97
C ARG A 104 -10.56 16.63 27.87
N PHE A 105 -9.43 16.02 27.52
CA PHE A 105 -8.20 16.75 27.26
C PHE A 105 -8.20 17.24 25.82
N VAL A 106 -7.95 18.53 25.65
CA VAL A 106 -7.86 19.20 24.36
C VAL A 106 -6.63 20.10 24.39
N THR A 107 -5.74 19.92 23.43
CA THR A 107 -4.51 20.71 23.34
C THR A 107 -4.76 21.99 22.54
N GLU A 108 -4.61 23.14 23.19
CA GLU A 108 -4.80 24.46 22.56
C GLU A 108 -3.87 24.69 21.37
N GLY A 109 -4.39 25.32 20.31
CA GLY A 109 -3.61 25.72 19.14
C GLY A 109 -3.24 24.56 18.22
N THR A 110 -3.77 23.37 18.48
CA THR A 110 -3.58 22.18 17.65
C THR A 110 -4.79 21.89 16.78
N VAL A 111 -4.71 20.83 15.97
CA VAL A 111 -5.85 20.35 15.19
C VAL A 111 -7.00 19.83 16.07
N GLU A 112 -6.74 19.50 17.33
CA GLU A 112 -7.73 18.93 18.26
C GLU A 112 -8.91 19.87 18.50
N ASP A 113 -8.67 21.19 18.63
CA ASP A 113 -9.72 22.20 18.80
C ASP A 113 -10.78 22.12 17.68
N LYS A 114 -10.32 21.97 16.42
CA LYS A 114 -11.20 21.87 15.25
C LYS A 114 -11.96 20.56 15.20
N ILE A 115 -11.37 19.48 15.72
CA ILE A 115 -12.02 18.17 15.77
C ILE A 115 -13.20 18.25 16.75
N VAL A 116 -12.97 18.83 17.93
CA VAL A 116 -14.01 19.03 18.95
C VAL A 116 -15.12 19.95 18.42
N GLU A 117 -14.77 21.10 17.84
CA GLU A 117 -15.75 22.05 17.25
C GLU A 117 -16.65 21.35 16.20
N ARG A 118 -16.07 20.52 15.33
CA ARG A 118 -16.83 19.76 14.33
C ARG A 118 -17.67 18.65 14.94
N ALA A 119 -17.16 17.97 15.97
CA ALA A 119 -17.88 16.92 16.67
C ALA A 119 -19.12 17.51 17.36
N ASP A 120 -18.98 18.64 18.03
CA ASP A 120 -20.08 19.32 18.72
C ASP A 120 -21.11 19.88 17.73
N ARG A 121 -20.68 20.45 16.59
CA ARG A 121 -21.60 20.86 15.52
C ARG A 121 -22.42 19.70 14.97
N LYS A 122 -21.80 18.53 14.78
CA LYS A 122 -22.51 17.32 14.35
C LYS A 122 -23.52 16.87 15.40
N LEU A 123 -23.13 16.84 16.67
CA LEU A 123 -24.03 16.47 17.76
C LEU A 123 -25.23 17.43 17.85
N PHE A 124 -24.98 18.73 17.66
CA PHE A 124 -26.03 19.73 17.63
C PHE A 124 -26.98 19.54 16.44
N LEU A 125 -26.45 19.31 15.23
CA LEU A 125 -27.27 19.02 14.05
C LEU A 125 -28.14 17.77 14.27
N ASP A 126 -27.58 16.71 14.85
CA ASP A 126 -28.32 15.49 15.19
C ASP A 126 -29.46 15.81 16.19
N ALA A 127 -29.19 16.61 17.23
CA ALA A 127 -30.22 17.07 18.17
C ALA A 127 -31.29 17.97 17.53
N ALA A 128 -30.88 18.88 16.64
CA ALA A 128 -31.77 19.81 15.94
C ALA A 128 -32.67 19.09 14.93
N VAL A 129 -32.17 18.08 14.22
CA VAL A 129 -32.98 17.23 13.32
C VAL A 129 -34.01 16.43 14.11
N ILE A 130 -33.65 15.91 15.29
CA ILE A 130 -34.57 15.21 16.19
C ILE A 130 -35.65 16.17 16.73
N GLN A 131 -35.30 17.41 17.05
CA GLN A 131 -36.26 18.43 17.50
C GLN A 131 -37.13 18.99 16.36
N GLN A 132 -36.61 19.20 15.14
CA GLN A 132 -37.40 19.62 13.97
C GLN A 132 -38.41 18.55 13.54
N GLY A 133 -38.15 17.27 13.81
CA GLY A 133 -39.16 16.21 13.69
C GLY A 133 -40.34 16.33 14.67
N ARG A 134 -40.27 17.24 15.65
CA ARG A 134 -41.30 17.46 16.68
C ARG A 134 -41.77 18.92 16.85
N LEU A 135 -41.12 19.91 16.23
CA LEU A 135 -41.39 21.34 16.42
C LEU A 135 -41.48 22.06 15.07
N ALA A 136 -42.52 21.77 14.32
CA ALA A 136 -43.02 22.67 13.29
C ALA A 136 -44.05 23.60 13.93
N GLU A 137 -43.64 24.54 14.78
CA GLU A 137 -44.42 25.75 15.12
C GLU A 137 -43.66 26.67 16.11
N GLN A 138 -43.60 27.97 15.76
CA GLN A 138 -43.28 29.17 16.57
C GLN A 138 -41.84 29.76 16.62
N ASN A 139 -41.55 30.56 15.59
CA ASN A 139 -41.22 32.00 15.58
C ASN A 139 -40.51 32.73 16.77
N ASN A 140 -39.35 33.33 16.42
CA ASN A 140 -38.99 34.77 16.33
C ASN A 140 -38.45 35.64 17.50
N GLN A 141 -37.39 36.40 17.13
CA GLN A 141 -36.88 37.72 17.59
C GLN A 141 -35.90 37.85 18.78
N LEU A 142 -34.75 38.51 18.53
CA LEU A 142 -34.10 39.48 19.43
C LEU A 142 -33.14 40.43 18.67
N SER A 143 -32.88 41.58 19.30
CA SER A 143 -32.64 42.92 18.72
C SER A 143 -31.17 43.28 18.42
N LYS A 144 -30.96 44.10 17.38
CA LYS A 144 -29.67 44.67 16.92
C LYS A 144 -28.92 45.55 17.94
N GLY A 145 -29.50 45.83 19.11
CA GLY A 145 -28.91 46.74 20.11
C GLY A 145 -27.83 46.14 21.01
N GLU A 146 -27.82 44.82 21.22
CA GLU A 146 -26.84 44.14 22.10
C GLU A 146 -25.55 43.73 21.37
N LEU A 147 -25.56 43.77 20.03
CA LEU A 147 -24.46 43.34 19.18
C LEU A 147 -23.28 44.33 19.14
N MET A 148 -23.50 45.61 19.49
CA MET A 148 -22.45 46.64 19.46
C MET A 148 -21.66 46.80 20.76
N THR A 149 -22.15 46.23 21.87
CA THR A 149 -21.44 46.24 23.17
C THR A 149 -20.51 45.04 23.34
N MET A 150 -20.63 43.98 22.51
CA MET A 150 -19.79 42.78 22.53
C MET A 150 -18.46 42.88 21.74
N VAL A 151 -18.23 43.96 20.98
CA VAL A 151 -17.02 44.08 20.12
C VAL A 151 -15.85 44.80 20.83
N ARG A 152 -16.00 45.20 22.11
CA ARG A 152 -15.02 46.09 22.78
C ARG A 152 -14.42 45.61 24.10
N PHE A 153 -14.61 44.36 24.51
CA PHE A 153 -13.93 43.83 25.69
C PHE A 153 -13.30 42.47 25.39
N GLY A 154 -11.98 42.37 25.60
CA GLY A 154 -11.32 41.06 25.78
C GLY A 154 -9.94 40.87 25.15
N ALA A 155 -9.36 41.85 24.46
CA ALA A 155 -8.11 41.66 23.72
C ALA A 155 -6.81 42.06 24.46
N ASP A 156 -6.81 42.17 25.80
CA ASP A 156 -5.62 42.66 26.55
C ASP A 156 -5.14 41.78 27.72
N GLU A 157 -5.79 40.66 28.06
CA GLU A 157 -5.36 39.82 29.21
C GLU A 157 -4.59 38.54 28.86
N ILE A 158 -4.42 38.20 27.58
CA ILE A 158 -3.76 36.94 27.17
C ILE A 158 -2.21 37.02 27.20
N PHE A 159 -1.62 38.18 27.52
CA PHE A 159 -0.15 38.36 27.52
C PHE A 159 0.53 38.35 28.91
N LYS A 160 -0.12 37.88 29.98
CA LYS A 160 0.54 37.77 31.30
C LYS A 160 0.28 36.45 32.01
N GLY A 161 1.30 35.57 32.00
CA GLY A 161 1.44 34.51 33.01
C GLY A 161 2.46 33.45 32.62
N LYS A 162 3.61 33.44 33.32
CA LYS A 162 4.74 32.51 33.14
C LYS A 162 4.57 31.21 33.94
N ASP A 163 5.25 30.18 33.44
CA ASP A 163 5.59 28.89 34.08
C ASP A 163 5.69 28.91 35.61
N SER A 164 4.90 28.04 36.25
CA SER A 164 5.27 27.41 37.52
C SER A 164 4.61 26.03 37.65
N THR A 165 5.28 25.13 38.34
CA THR A 165 4.88 23.73 38.59
C THR A 165 3.55 23.66 39.34
N ILE A 166 2.58 22.98 38.74
CA ILE A 166 1.18 22.82 39.18
C ILE A 166 1.12 22.24 40.61
N THR A 167 0.53 22.99 41.54
CA THR A 167 0.11 22.56 42.88
C THR A 167 -1.37 22.15 42.90
N ASP A 168 -1.84 21.44 43.92
CA ASP A 168 -3.25 20.98 44.01
C ASP A 168 -4.27 22.15 43.96
N ALA A 169 -3.90 23.34 44.45
CA ALA A 169 -4.72 24.56 44.34
C ALA A 169 -4.81 25.10 42.89
N ASP A 170 -3.83 24.79 42.05
CA ASP A 170 -3.82 25.15 40.62
C ASP A 170 -4.72 24.22 39.81
N ILE A 171 -4.91 22.96 40.23
CA ILE A 171 -5.82 22.02 39.57
C ILE A 171 -7.27 22.52 39.68
N ASP A 172 -7.70 22.95 40.87
CA ASP A 172 -9.05 23.51 41.06
C ASP A 172 -9.25 24.80 40.24
N THR A 173 -8.18 25.59 40.06
CA THR A 173 -8.20 26.78 39.20
C THR A 173 -8.29 26.39 37.72
N ILE A 174 -7.54 25.38 37.28
CA ILE A 174 -7.60 24.82 35.92
C ILE A 174 -8.99 24.24 35.64
N LEU A 175 -9.60 23.54 36.61
CA LEU A 175 -10.94 23.00 36.48
C LEU A 175 -11.99 24.11 36.31
N LYS A 176 -11.95 25.16 37.14
CA LYS A 176 -12.84 26.33 36.99
C LYS A 176 -12.67 27.03 35.65
N ASN A 177 -11.42 27.23 35.21
CA ASN A 177 -11.13 27.86 33.91
C ASN A 177 -11.61 26.96 32.75
N GLY A 178 -11.47 25.64 32.88
CA GLY A 178 -11.97 24.66 31.92
C GLY A 178 -13.51 24.66 31.82
N GLU A 179 -14.21 24.75 32.95
CA GLU A 179 -15.67 24.87 32.99
C GLU A 179 -16.15 26.16 32.30
N GLN A 180 -15.53 27.30 32.60
CA GLN A 180 -15.86 28.59 31.97
C GLN A 180 -15.65 28.55 30.45
N ARG A 181 -14.50 28.03 29.98
CA ARG A 181 -14.21 27.91 28.54
C ARG A 181 -15.16 26.95 27.83
N THR A 182 -15.53 25.85 28.48
CA THR A 182 -16.52 24.91 27.91
C THR A 182 -17.87 25.61 27.74
N GLU A 183 -18.27 26.45 28.70
CA GLU A 183 -19.51 27.23 28.61
C GLU A 183 -19.44 28.29 27.50
N GLU A 184 -18.32 28.99 27.37
CA GLU A 184 -18.08 29.95 26.27
C GLU A 184 -18.16 29.26 24.89
N GLN A 185 -17.48 28.11 24.72
CA GLN A 185 -17.52 27.34 23.48
C GLN A 185 -18.95 26.87 23.16
N LYS A 186 -19.69 26.37 24.15
CA LYS A 186 -21.11 26.00 23.98
C LYS A 186 -21.95 27.18 23.52
N GLN A 187 -21.75 28.37 24.10
CA GLN A 187 -22.48 29.58 23.71
C GLN A 187 -22.13 30.02 22.27
N VAL A 188 -20.86 29.96 21.88
CA VAL A 188 -20.43 30.28 20.50
C VAL A 188 -21.07 29.30 19.51
N ILE A 189 -21.01 27.99 19.80
CA ILE A 189 -21.58 26.95 18.93
C ILE A 189 -23.11 27.10 18.83
N GLN A 190 -23.81 27.41 19.93
CA GLN A 190 -25.25 27.68 19.90
C GLN A 190 -25.60 28.89 19.02
N LYS A 191 -24.81 29.98 19.11
CA LYS A 191 -25.00 31.18 18.27
C LYS A 191 -24.73 30.89 16.78
N ASP A 192 -23.64 30.20 16.47
CA ASP A 192 -23.28 29.78 15.11
C ASP A 192 -24.37 28.88 14.49
N ALA A 193 -24.90 27.96 15.29
CA ALA A 193 -25.88 27.00 14.82
C ALA A 193 -27.29 27.60 14.65
N GLN A 194 -27.70 28.57 15.48
CA GLN A 194 -28.92 29.36 15.23
C GLN A 194 -28.84 30.13 13.91
N HIS A 195 -27.66 30.68 13.57
CA HIS A 195 -27.43 31.36 12.30
C HIS A 195 -27.43 30.38 11.10
N SER A 196 -26.95 29.15 11.29
CA SER A 196 -26.93 28.11 10.25
C SER A 196 -28.31 27.47 9.99
N LEU A 197 -29.14 27.29 11.02
CA LEU A 197 -30.51 26.76 10.87
C LEU A 197 -31.45 27.73 10.14
N ALA A 198 -31.21 29.04 10.24
CA ALA A 198 -31.96 30.05 9.49
C ALA A 198 -31.64 30.05 7.98
N ASN A 199 -30.45 29.60 7.59
CA ASN A 199 -29.95 29.54 6.20
C ASN A 199 -29.98 28.11 5.64
N PHE A 200 -31.09 27.40 5.83
CA PHE A 200 -31.26 26.01 5.38
C PHE A 200 -31.44 25.91 3.85
N SER A 201 -30.38 26.18 3.06
CA SER A 201 -30.29 25.64 1.70
C SER A 201 -29.66 24.25 1.78
N LEU A 202 -30.51 23.23 1.71
CA LEU A 202 -30.17 21.81 1.64
C LEU A 202 -29.55 21.46 0.27
N GLN A 203 -28.46 22.13 -0.11
CA GLN A 203 -27.75 21.86 -1.35
C GLN A 203 -26.25 22.07 -1.16
N GLY A 204 -25.57 20.94 -0.93
CA GLY A 204 -24.22 20.61 -1.38
C GLY A 204 -23.08 21.59 -1.11
N ASP A 205 -22.08 21.14 -0.36
CA ASP A 205 -20.66 21.49 -0.55
C ASP A 205 -20.39 22.94 -0.97
N SER A 206 -20.80 23.92 -0.15
CA SER A 206 -20.22 25.26 -0.28
C SER A 206 -18.78 25.23 0.24
N GLU A 207 -17.86 25.11 -0.70
CA GLU A 207 -16.39 25.03 -0.61
C GLU A 207 -15.66 26.11 0.23
N GLN A 208 -16.36 26.94 1.01
CA GLN A 208 -15.78 28.10 1.68
C GLN A 208 -15.75 28.05 3.21
N ASP A 209 -16.44 27.11 3.86
CA ASP A 209 -16.33 26.97 5.32
C ASP A 209 -15.34 25.88 5.75
N LYS A 210 -14.09 26.32 5.88
CA LYS A 210 -12.99 25.77 6.70
C LYS A 210 -12.62 24.32 6.38
N SER A 211 -11.83 24.14 5.32
CA SER A 211 -11.05 22.92 5.07
C SER A 211 -10.23 22.51 6.32
N LEU A 212 -10.09 21.21 6.59
CA LEU A 212 -9.25 20.69 7.70
C LEU A 212 -7.79 21.13 7.62
N PHE A 213 -7.39 21.55 6.42
CA PHE A 213 -6.05 21.96 6.07
C PHE A 213 -5.87 23.47 6.18
N ALA A 214 -6.88 24.25 6.56
CA ALA A 214 -6.71 25.69 6.82
C ALA A 214 -6.17 25.91 8.23
N PHE A 215 -4.89 26.25 8.40
CA PHE A 215 -4.25 26.56 9.70
C PHE A 215 -3.66 27.98 9.64
N GLU A 216 -3.93 28.82 10.64
CA GLU A 216 -3.51 30.25 10.69
C GLU A 216 -3.87 31.09 9.43
N GLY A 217 -4.98 30.76 8.76
CA GLY A 217 -5.41 31.48 7.55
C GLY A 217 -4.73 31.02 6.25
N GLU A 218 -3.87 30.00 6.28
CA GLU A 218 -3.34 29.35 5.07
C GLU A 218 -3.94 27.95 4.87
N ASP A 219 -4.37 27.62 3.64
CA ASP A 219 -4.83 26.27 3.26
C ASP A 219 -3.66 25.41 2.75
N TYR A 220 -3.34 24.36 3.50
CA TYR A 220 -2.18 23.48 3.27
C TYR A 220 -2.42 22.38 2.23
N ARG A 221 -3.56 22.37 1.52
CA ARG A 221 -3.83 21.41 0.43
C ARG A 221 -2.84 21.49 -0.75
N GLY A 222 -2.15 22.62 -0.93
CA GLY A 222 -1.26 22.87 -2.08
C GLY A 222 0.25 22.89 -1.79
N LYS A 223 0.68 22.92 -0.53
CA LYS A 223 2.12 23.00 -0.16
C LYS A 223 2.71 21.61 0.14
N GLN A 224 2.56 20.66 -0.80
CA GLN A 224 3.44 19.47 -0.80
C GLN A 224 4.80 19.88 -1.37
N ALA A 225 5.67 20.38 -0.50
CA ALA A 225 7.09 20.47 -0.80
C ALA A 225 7.62 19.06 -1.06
N SER A 226 8.27 18.89 -2.20
CA SER A 226 8.99 17.71 -2.63
C SER A 226 9.99 17.24 -1.56
N GLY A 227 9.72 16.10 -0.91
CA GLY A 227 10.73 15.39 -0.12
C GLY A 227 10.21 14.78 1.17
N GLY A 228 9.48 13.67 1.08
CA GLY A 228 9.07 12.91 2.26
C GLY A 228 8.24 11.69 1.90
N LEU A 229 8.78 10.51 2.18
CA LEU A 229 8.22 9.20 1.85
C LEU A 229 7.01 8.87 2.74
N PHE A 230 5.82 9.38 2.44
CA PHE A 230 4.58 8.90 3.05
C PHE A 230 3.96 7.80 2.18
N LEU A 231 4.04 6.57 2.69
CA LEU A 231 3.47 5.36 2.10
C LEU A 231 1.93 5.50 2.08
N ASN A 232 1.35 5.76 0.91
CA ASN A 232 -0.10 5.72 0.72
C ASN A 232 -0.60 4.29 1.02
N LEU A 233 -1.26 4.13 2.17
CA LEU A 233 -1.93 2.90 2.56
C LEU A 233 -3.18 2.76 1.67
N PRO A 234 -3.40 1.62 0.98
CA PRO A 234 -4.59 1.46 0.14
C PRO A 234 -5.84 1.61 0.99
N GLN A 235 -6.79 2.45 0.54
CA GLN A 235 -8.08 2.63 1.19
C GLN A 235 -8.74 1.27 1.37
N ARG A 236 -8.92 0.90 2.64
CA ARG A 236 -9.58 -0.34 3.02
C ARG A 236 -11.09 -0.11 2.84
N GLU A 237 -11.63 -0.52 1.71
CA GLU A 237 -13.10 -0.60 1.52
C GLU A 237 -13.66 -1.58 2.56
N ARG A 238 -14.31 -1.05 3.60
CA ARG A 238 -15.15 -1.87 4.49
C ARG A 238 -16.42 -2.21 3.73
N LYS A 239 -16.59 -3.49 3.38
CA LYS A 239 -17.92 -4.04 3.13
C LYS A 239 -18.74 -3.91 4.42
N ARG A 240 -19.77 -3.08 4.41
CA ARG A 240 -20.79 -3.02 5.45
C ARG A 240 -21.58 -4.33 5.38
N ASN A 241 -21.29 -5.26 6.29
CA ASN A 241 -22.16 -6.41 6.53
C ASN A 241 -22.86 -6.13 7.86
N TYR A 242 -24.19 -6.11 7.84
CA TYR A 242 -25.11 -5.82 8.94
C TYR A 242 -25.36 -4.34 9.27
N ASP A 243 -26.49 -3.83 8.78
CA ASP A 243 -27.15 -2.63 9.28
C ASP A 243 -28.50 -3.03 9.90
N VAL A 244 -28.58 -3.02 11.23
CA VAL A 244 -29.78 -3.41 11.99
C VAL A 244 -30.91 -2.40 11.77
N ASN A 245 -30.59 -1.14 11.41
CA ASN A 245 -31.60 -0.11 11.14
C ASN A 245 -32.35 -0.35 9.82
N GLU A 246 -31.76 -1.08 8.87
CA GLU A 246 -32.43 -1.45 7.62
C GLU A 246 -33.53 -2.50 7.88
N TYR A 247 -33.25 -3.48 8.76
CA TYR A 247 -34.21 -4.49 9.21
C TYR A 247 -35.43 -3.88 9.94
N PHE A 248 -35.21 -2.87 10.80
CA PHE A 248 -36.30 -2.20 11.51
C PHE A 248 -37.09 -1.23 10.63
N ARG A 249 -36.48 -0.62 9.60
CA ARG A 249 -37.23 0.15 8.58
C ARG A 249 -38.18 -0.76 7.80
N ASP A 250 -37.70 -1.91 7.35
CA ASP A 250 -38.51 -2.86 6.56
C ASP A 250 -39.65 -3.49 7.38
N ALA A 251 -39.44 -3.74 8.67
CA ALA A 251 -40.47 -4.29 9.55
C ALA A 251 -41.59 -3.28 9.91
N LEU A 252 -41.30 -1.97 9.90
CA LEU A 252 -42.26 -0.92 10.26
C LEU A 252 -42.98 -0.31 9.06
N THR A 253 -42.37 -0.31 7.88
CA THR A 253 -43.03 0.11 6.64
C THR A 253 -43.46 -1.12 5.87
N GLY A 254 -44.67 -1.62 6.12
CA GLY A 254 -45.27 -2.74 5.36
C GLY A 254 -45.51 -2.39 3.89
N LYS A 255 -44.45 -2.23 3.11
CA LYS A 255 -44.48 -2.18 1.66
C LYS A 255 -44.49 -3.60 1.12
N PRO A 256 -45.27 -3.91 0.06
CA PRO A 256 -45.15 -5.18 -0.62
C PRO A 256 -43.70 -5.31 -1.10
N SER A 257 -43.09 -6.45 -0.78
CA SER A 257 -41.72 -6.80 -1.12
C SER A 257 -41.38 -6.33 -2.54
N GLY A 258 -40.58 -5.27 -2.65
CA GLY A 258 -39.97 -4.90 -3.91
C GLY A 258 -39.23 -6.11 -4.47
N GLU A 259 -39.38 -6.36 -5.77
CA GLU A 259 -38.76 -7.47 -6.49
C GLU A 259 -37.36 -7.75 -5.93
N GLN A 260 -37.19 -8.94 -5.35
CA GLN A 260 -35.88 -9.44 -5.02
C GLN A 260 -35.05 -9.36 -6.29
N THR A 261 -34.04 -8.49 -6.30
CA THR A 261 -33.04 -8.50 -7.39
C THR A 261 -32.65 -9.96 -7.64
N PRO A 262 -32.80 -10.45 -8.88
CA PRO A 262 -32.65 -11.87 -9.16
C PRO A 262 -31.30 -12.32 -8.63
N ARG A 263 -31.27 -13.33 -7.75
CA ARG A 263 -30.04 -13.89 -7.17
C ARG A 263 -29.05 -14.04 -8.31
N ARG A 264 -27.98 -13.23 -8.30
CA ARG A 264 -26.96 -13.25 -9.35
C ARG A 264 -26.55 -14.70 -9.57
N ALA A 265 -26.79 -15.21 -10.78
CA ALA A 265 -26.45 -16.57 -11.15
C ALA A 265 -24.99 -16.85 -10.75
N ARG A 266 -24.73 -18.03 -10.19
CA ARG A 266 -23.36 -18.45 -9.82
C ARG A 266 -22.50 -18.38 -11.09
N LYS A 267 -21.66 -17.35 -11.20
CA LYS A 267 -20.60 -17.31 -12.22
C LYS A 267 -19.80 -18.60 -12.07
N GLY A 268 -19.51 -19.28 -13.17
CA GLY A 268 -18.71 -20.51 -13.16
C GLY A 268 -17.33 -20.31 -12.52
N PRO A 269 -16.53 -21.39 -12.37
CA PRO A 269 -15.20 -21.31 -11.77
C PRO A 269 -14.40 -20.14 -12.35
N PRO A 270 -13.75 -19.32 -11.50
CA PRO A 270 -13.04 -18.13 -11.96
C PRO A 270 -11.90 -18.55 -12.90
N MET A 271 -12.08 -18.28 -14.18
CA MET A 271 -11.08 -18.53 -15.20
C MET A 271 -10.04 -17.42 -15.16
N HIS A 272 -8.78 -17.76 -14.89
CA HIS A 272 -7.71 -16.78 -14.83
C HIS A 272 -7.00 -16.62 -16.18
N ASP A 273 -6.53 -15.41 -16.47
CA ASP A 273 -5.83 -15.04 -17.70
C ASP A 273 -4.50 -15.80 -17.88
N PHE A 274 -3.76 -16.00 -16.80
CA PHE A 274 -2.49 -16.74 -16.81
C PHE A 274 -2.64 -18.24 -17.07
N GLN A 275 -3.85 -18.79 -17.11
CA GLN A 275 -4.09 -20.20 -17.45
C GLN A 275 -4.27 -20.42 -18.96
N PHE A 276 -4.29 -19.35 -19.76
CA PHE A 276 -4.30 -19.35 -21.23
C PHE A 276 -5.44 -20.16 -21.88
N PHE A 277 -6.61 -20.20 -21.23
CA PHE A 277 -7.81 -20.81 -21.80
C PHE A 277 -8.32 -20.04 -23.04
N GLN A 278 -9.01 -20.74 -23.94
CA GLN A 278 -9.77 -20.10 -25.02
C GLN A 278 -11.04 -19.45 -24.45
N ARG A 279 -10.86 -18.31 -23.78
CA ARG A 279 -11.88 -17.65 -22.96
C ARG A 279 -13.22 -17.48 -23.68
N GLU A 280 -13.20 -16.99 -24.91
CA GLU A 280 -14.42 -16.71 -25.69
C GLU A 280 -15.28 -17.97 -25.94
N LYS A 281 -14.65 -19.08 -26.33
CA LYS A 281 -15.38 -20.33 -26.61
C LYS A 281 -15.89 -20.98 -25.33
N LEU A 282 -15.11 -20.89 -24.26
CA LEU A 282 -15.47 -21.51 -22.99
C LEU A 282 -16.50 -20.69 -22.21
N GLU A 283 -16.43 -19.36 -22.27
CA GLU A 283 -17.48 -18.46 -21.77
C GLU A 283 -18.79 -18.66 -22.55
N ALA A 284 -18.74 -18.86 -23.88
CA ALA A 284 -19.93 -19.16 -24.67
C ALA A 284 -20.60 -20.49 -24.26
N LEU A 285 -19.80 -21.55 -24.01
CA LEU A 285 -20.32 -22.83 -23.51
C LEU A 285 -20.86 -22.73 -22.09
N LEU A 286 -20.20 -21.95 -21.22
CA LEU A 286 -20.60 -21.77 -19.83
C LEU A 286 -21.87 -20.90 -19.70
N ASN A 287 -22.02 -19.89 -20.56
CA ASN A 287 -23.25 -19.11 -20.67
C ASN A 287 -24.42 -19.98 -21.15
N LYS A 288 -24.20 -20.81 -22.18
CA LYS A 288 -25.19 -21.81 -22.62
C LYS A 288 -25.61 -22.77 -21.49
N GLU A 289 -24.64 -23.26 -20.71
CA GLU A 289 -24.89 -24.11 -19.55
C GLU A 289 -25.73 -23.38 -18.48
N GLN A 290 -25.42 -22.10 -18.23
CA GLN A 290 -26.18 -21.25 -17.30
C GLN A 290 -27.59 -20.96 -17.79
N ASP A 291 -27.78 -20.71 -19.09
CA ASP A 291 -29.10 -20.47 -19.69
C ASP A 291 -29.98 -21.72 -19.62
N LEU A 292 -29.42 -22.89 -19.94
CA LEU A 292 -30.12 -24.17 -19.79
C LEU A 292 -30.43 -24.48 -18.32
N ALA A 293 -29.51 -24.19 -17.39
CA ALA A 293 -29.76 -24.33 -15.96
C ALA A 293 -30.83 -23.36 -15.45
N ALA A 294 -30.89 -22.13 -15.98
CA ALA A 294 -31.93 -21.16 -15.65
C ALA A 294 -33.29 -21.59 -16.19
N GLN A 295 -33.34 -22.11 -17.43
CA GLN A 295 -34.56 -22.70 -18.00
C GLN A 295 -35.02 -23.91 -17.18
N ARG A 296 -34.10 -24.79 -16.76
CA ARG A 296 -34.39 -25.92 -15.87
C ARG A 296 -34.92 -25.47 -14.51
N SER A 297 -34.33 -24.42 -13.92
CA SER A 297 -34.81 -23.85 -12.65
C SER A 297 -36.19 -23.21 -12.79
N ARG A 298 -36.49 -22.54 -13.91
CA ARG A 298 -37.82 -21.98 -14.19
C ARG A 298 -38.86 -23.09 -14.36
N ALA A 299 -38.52 -24.13 -15.10
CA ALA A 299 -39.36 -25.33 -15.27
C ALA A 299 -39.62 -26.03 -13.93
N MET A 300 -38.62 -26.15 -13.05
CA MET A 300 -38.83 -26.70 -11.70
C MET A 300 -39.70 -25.81 -10.81
N SER A 301 -39.57 -24.49 -10.91
CA SER A 301 -40.45 -23.56 -10.19
C SER A 301 -41.90 -23.66 -10.68
N SER A 302 -42.12 -23.73 -12.00
CA SER A 302 -43.47 -23.91 -12.56
C SER A 302 -44.07 -25.27 -12.21
N ILE A 303 -43.27 -26.34 -12.20
CA ILE A 303 -43.72 -27.68 -11.73
C ILE A 303 -44.16 -27.61 -10.26
N LYS A 304 -43.38 -26.94 -9.40
CA LYS A 304 -43.72 -26.77 -7.98
C LYS A 304 -45.01 -25.96 -7.79
N GLU A 305 -45.19 -24.90 -8.58
CA GLU A 305 -46.38 -24.05 -8.55
C GLU A 305 -47.64 -24.81 -9.01
N LEU A 306 -47.54 -25.54 -10.13
CA LEU A 306 -48.61 -26.39 -10.66
C LEU A 306 -49.00 -27.52 -9.69
N ARG A 307 -48.02 -28.20 -9.05
CA ARG A 307 -48.33 -29.20 -8.01
C ARG A 307 -48.96 -28.59 -6.76
N THR A 308 -48.55 -27.37 -6.37
CA THR A 308 -49.19 -26.66 -5.23
C THR A 308 -50.63 -26.25 -5.57
N ARG A 309 -50.89 -25.91 -6.83
CA ARG A 309 -52.22 -25.58 -7.34
C ARG A 309 -53.13 -26.81 -7.39
N ALA A 310 -52.64 -27.93 -7.89
CA ALA A 310 -53.36 -29.21 -7.90
C ALA A 310 -53.80 -29.63 -6.48
N ILE A 311 -52.92 -29.48 -5.48
CA ILE A 311 -53.25 -29.76 -4.07
C ILE A 311 -54.35 -28.84 -3.53
N ARG A 312 -54.38 -27.56 -3.95
CA ARG A 312 -55.42 -26.59 -3.53
C ARG A 312 -56.75 -26.79 -4.23
N GLU A 313 -56.73 -27.20 -5.50
CA GLU A 313 -57.94 -27.42 -6.31
C GLU A 313 -58.58 -28.78 -5.98
N GLY A 314 -57.81 -29.79 -5.56
CA GLY A 314 -58.35 -31.07 -5.05
C GLY A 314 -59.17 -30.97 -3.75
N GLU A 315 -59.18 -29.83 -3.07
CA GLU A 315 -60.07 -29.55 -1.91
C GLU A 315 -61.41 -28.90 -2.30
N ARG A 316 -61.59 -28.49 -3.57
CA ARG A 316 -62.82 -27.87 -4.07
C ARG A 316 -63.51 -28.84 -5.03
N GLY A 317 -64.79 -29.14 -4.78
CA GLY A 317 -65.57 -30.15 -5.51
C GLY A 317 -65.60 -29.98 -7.03
N PRO A 318 -66.00 -31.05 -7.76
CA PRO A 318 -65.69 -31.24 -9.17
C PRO A 318 -66.68 -30.49 -10.06
N ASP A 319 -66.31 -29.28 -10.48
CA ASP A 319 -66.93 -28.57 -11.60
C ASP A 319 -65.89 -27.58 -12.16
N ASP A 320 -65.06 -28.00 -13.12
CA ASP A 320 -64.70 -27.19 -14.31
C ASP A 320 -63.82 -27.97 -15.30
N ASP A 321 -64.14 -27.86 -16.59
CA ASP A 321 -63.40 -28.41 -17.74
C ASP A 321 -62.12 -27.61 -18.02
N SER A 322 -61.15 -27.63 -17.08
CA SER A 322 -59.84 -27.01 -17.29
C SER A 322 -58.72 -28.02 -17.12
N GLU A 323 -57.76 -27.98 -18.04
CA GLU A 323 -56.66 -28.94 -18.21
C GLU A 323 -55.99 -29.33 -16.87
N ASP A 324 -55.85 -30.64 -16.64
CA ASP A 324 -55.37 -31.19 -15.37
C ASP A 324 -53.96 -30.63 -15.02
N PRO A 325 -53.84 -29.82 -13.94
CA PRO A 325 -52.59 -29.17 -13.57
C PRO A 325 -51.49 -30.19 -13.21
N GLU A 326 -51.86 -31.42 -12.84
CA GLU A 326 -50.92 -32.50 -12.56
C GLU A 326 -50.31 -33.07 -13.86
N ALA A 327 -51.10 -33.25 -14.91
CA ALA A 327 -50.61 -33.68 -16.23
C ALA A 327 -49.66 -32.65 -16.87
N MET A 328 -49.87 -31.36 -16.63
CA MET A 328 -48.98 -30.29 -17.10
C MET A 328 -47.65 -30.27 -16.34
N ALA A 329 -47.67 -30.58 -15.03
CA ALA A 329 -46.45 -30.72 -14.23
C ALA A 329 -45.60 -31.92 -14.71
N ASP A 330 -46.23 -33.05 -15.02
CA ASP A 330 -45.53 -34.26 -15.49
C ASP A 330 -44.97 -34.08 -16.92
N ALA A 331 -45.68 -33.36 -17.80
CA ALA A 331 -45.18 -33.01 -19.13
C ALA A 331 -43.94 -32.09 -19.06
N LEU A 332 -43.90 -31.15 -18.11
CA LEU A 332 -42.73 -30.30 -17.86
C LEU A 332 -41.59 -31.08 -17.21
N GLU A 333 -41.89 -32.04 -16.33
CA GLU A 333 -40.90 -32.94 -15.72
C GLU A 333 -40.23 -33.83 -16.77
N ALA A 334 -40.99 -34.34 -17.75
CA ALA A 334 -40.47 -35.11 -18.88
C ALA A 334 -39.53 -34.31 -19.81
N GLN A 335 -39.65 -32.98 -19.84
CA GLN A 335 -38.76 -32.11 -20.62
C GLN A 335 -37.44 -31.79 -19.91
N LEU A 336 -37.37 -31.90 -18.57
CA LEU A 336 -36.17 -31.57 -17.77
C LEU A 336 -34.87 -32.28 -18.20
N PRO A 337 -34.86 -33.56 -18.62
CA PRO A 337 -33.64 -34.24 -19.07
C PRO A 337 -33.04 -33.64 -20.36
N SER A 338 -33.87 -33.04 -21.22
CA SER A 338 -33.43 -32.41 -22.48
C SER A 338 -32.75 -31.05 -22.28
N LEU A 339 -32.92 -30.43 -21.11
CA LEU A 339 -32.35 -29.13 -20.71
C LEU A 339 -30.92 -29.28 -20.15
N THR A 340 -30.10 -30.12 -20.78
CA THR A 340 -28.69 -30.31 -20.44
C THR A 340 -27.82 -30.13 -21.69
N LEU A 341 -26.54 -29.79 -21.50
CA LEU A 341 -25.61 -29.58 -22.62
C LEU A 341 -25.53 -30.86 -23.47
N SER A 342 -25.50 -30.74 -24.80
CA SER A 342 -25.34 -31.91 -25.68
C SER A 342 -24.01 -32.63 -25.41
N ASP A 343 -23.99 -33.95 -25.52
CA ASP A 343 -22.77 -34.77 -25.36
C ASP A 343 -21.59 -34.29 -26.23
N LYS A 344 -21.89 -33.73 -27.42
CA LYS A 344 -20.88 -33.13 -28.31
C LYS A 344 -20.29 -31.84 -27.72
N GLU A 345 -21.11 -31.00 -27.11
CA GLU A 345 -20.69 -29.75 -26.47
C GLU A 345 -19.96 -30.02 -25.16
N MET A 346 -20.38 -31.05 -24.39
CA MET A 346 -19.63 -31.53 -23.22
C MET A 346 -18.24 -32.04 -23.60
N GLY A 347 -18.12 -32.80 -24.70
CA GLY A 347 -16.84 -33.25 -25.22
C GLY A 347 -15.94 -32.10 -25.70
N GLN A 348 -16.51 -31.07 -26.32
CA GLN A 348 -15.77 -29.86 -26.71
C GLN A 348 -15.30 -29.06 -25.48
N LYS A 349 -16.14 -28.91 -24.46
CA LYS A 349 -15.78 -28.30 -23.18
C LYS A 349 -14.60 -29.02 -22.53
N ALA A 350 -14.63 -30.35 -22.50
CA ALA A 350 -13.53 -31.16 -21.96
C ALA A 350 -12.21 -30.94 -22.71
N LYS A 351 -12.24 -30.93 -24.06
CA LYS A 351 -11.06 -30.65 -24.89
C LYS A 351 -10.50 -29.24 -24.66
N LEU A 352 -11.38 -28.24 -24.56
CA LEU A 352 -10.96 -26.85 -24.31
C LEU A 352 -10.39 -26.63 -22.91
N LEU A 353 -10.81 -27.44 -21.93
CA LEU A 353 -10.23 -27.45 -20.59
C LEU A 353 -8.86 -28.13 -20.58
N GLU A 354 -8.69 -29.22 -21.33
CA GLU A 354 -7.42 -29.95 -21.46
C GLU A 354 -6.35 -29.14 -22.22
N GLU A 355 -6.75 -28.33 -23.22
CA GLU A 355 -5.86 -27.39 -23.91
C GLU A 355 -5.35 -26.24 -23.03
N GLY A 356 -6.03 -25.98 -21.90
CA GLY A 356 -5.67 -24.95 -20.95
C GLY A 356 -4.84 -25.47 -19.79
N PHE A 357 -4.23 -24.57 -19.04
CA PHE A 357 -3.40 -24.92 -17.90
C PHE A 357 -4.22 -24.83 -16.60
N SER A 358 -5.12 -25.80 -16.37
CA SER A 358 -5.93 -25.88 -15.14
C SER A 358 -5.09 -25.96 -13.87
N ASP A 359 -3.97 -26.69 -13.95
CA ASP A 359 -3.13 -26.99 -12.80
C ASP A 359 -2.24 -25.80 -12.41
N TRP A 360 -2.24 -24.72 -13.21
CA TRP A 360 -1.46 -23.53 -12.93
C TRP A 360 -2.23 -22.58 -12.02
N ASN A 361 -1.63 -22.33 -10.86
CA ASN A 361 -2.13 -21.37 -9.88
C ASN A 361 -1.41 -20.02 -10.01
N ARG A 362 -1.99 -18.99 -9.40
CA ARG A 362 -1.40 -17.64 -9.38
C ARG A 362 -0.01 -17.61 -8.71
N LYS A 363 0.23 -18.50 -7.75
CA LYS A 363 1.55 -18.68 -7.11
C LYS A 363 2.59 -19.14 -8.12
N ASP A 364 2.24 -20.11 -8.96
CA ASP A 364 3.14 -20.68 -9.98
C ASP A 364 3.46 -19.66 -11.07
N PHE A 365 2.45 -18.91 -11.51
CA PHE A 365 2.67 -17.80 -12.44
C PHE A 365 3.63 -16.76 -11.87
N ARG A 366 3.46 -16.38 -10.59
CA ARG A 366 4.37 -15.44 -9.91
C ARG A 366 5.78 -16.01 -9.73
N SER A 367 5.89 -17.31 -9.45
CA SER A 367 7.18 -18.01 -9.36
C SER A 367 7.90 -17.96 -10.70
N LEU A 368 7.23 -18.28 -11.82
CA LEU A 368 7.80 -18.17 -13.15
C LEU A 368 8.26 -16.75 -13.49
N VAL A 369 7.42 -15.74 -13.25
CA VAL A 369 7.79 -14.34 -13.51
C VAL A 369 8.98 -13.90 -12.65
N THR A 370 9.05 -14.34 -11.39
CA THR A 370 10.19 -14.05 -10.50
C THR A 370 11.46 -14.75 -10.97
N ALA A 371 11.36 -16.01 -11.39
CA ALA A 371 12.48 -16.75 -11.94
C ALA A 371 13.02 -16.11 -13.24
N LEU A 372 12.12 -15.64 -14.12
CA LEU A 372 12.50 -14.89 -15.32
C LEU A 372 13.13 -13.52 -15.01
N GLU A 373 12.73 -12.87 -13.92
CA GLU A 373 13.39 -11.64 -13.44
C GLU A 373 14.81 -11.92 -12.92
N GLN A 374 15.03 -13.07 -12.25
CA GLN A 374 16.30 -13.42 -11.60
C GLN A 374 17.36 -13.98 -12.56
N TYR A 375 16.96 -14.82 -13.51
CA TYR A 375 17.88 -15.52 -14.43
C TYR A 375 17.82 -14.98 -15.87
N GLY A 376 16.78 -14.21 -16.22
CA GLY A 376 16.57 -13.69 -17.57
C GLY A 376 16.00 -14.73 -18.54
N ARG A 377 15.70 -14.31 -19.78
CA ARG A 377 15.06 -15.17 -20.80
C ARG A 377 15.97 -16.26 -21.36
N HIS A 378 17.28 -16.07 -21.29
CA HIS A 378 18.27 -16.93 -21.96
C HIS A 378 18.63 -18.17 -21.15
N ASP A 379 18.55 -18.11 -19.82
CA ASP A 379 18.93 -19.21 -18.94
C ASP A 379 17.70 -20.04 -18.52
N LYS A 380 17.13 -20.74 -19.50
CA LYS A 380 15.91 -21.53 -19.33
C LYS A 380 16.07 -22.64 -18.28
N ASN A 381 17.24 -23.26 -18.20
CA ASN A 381 17.49 -24.40 -17.32
C ASN A 381 17.41 -24.00 -15.83
N ASN A 382 17.99 -22.85 -15.47
CA ASN A 382 17.91 -22.37 -14.09
C ASN A 382 16.52 -21.84 -13.74
N VAL A 383 15.82 -21.22 -14.70
CA VAL A 383 14.40 -20.83 -14.54
C VAL A 383 13.54 -22.07 -14.27
N PHE A 384 13.68 -23.14 -15.07
CA PHE A 384 12.89 -24.35 -14.91
C PHE A 384 13.17 -25.05 -13.59
N ARG A 385 14.45 -25.13 -13.19
CA ARG A 385 14.83 -25.73 -11.91
C ARG A 385 14.26 -24.96 -10.71
N GLN A 386 14.30 -23.62 -10.72
CA GLN A 386 13.72 -22.82 -9.64
C GLN A 386 12.20 -23.00 -9.56
N VAL A 387 11.52 -22.92 -10.71
CA VAL A 387 10.06 -23.08 -10.75
C VAL A 387 9.66 -24.50 -10.33
N ALA A 388 10.41 -25.52 -10.75
CA ALA A 388 10.18 -26.91 -10.31
C ALA A 388 10.37 -27.06 -8.79
N GLN A 389 11.37 -26.41 -8.20
CA GLN A 389 11.59 -26.42 -6.76
C GLN A 389 10.47 -25.72 -5.97
N GLU A 390 9.95 -24.60 -6.48
CA GLU A 390 8.91 -23.82 -5.79
C GLU A 390 7.49 -24.34 -5.99
N THR A 391 7.23 -24.99 -7.14
CA THR A 391 5.89 -25.45 -7.54
C THR A 391 5.71 -26.97 -7.49
N GLY A 392 6.80 -27.75 -7.42
CA GLY A 392 6.77 -29.20 -7.45
C GLY A 392 6.38 -29.81 -8.80
N LYS A 393 6.36 -29.00 -9.88
CA LYS A 393 5.93 -29.43 -11.21
C LYS A 393 7.06 -30.02 -12.04
N VAL A 394 6.69 -30.86 -13.00
CA VAL A 394 7.62 -31.50 -13.94
C VAL A 394 8.18 -30.46 -14.89
N GLU A 395 9.49 -30.52 -15.17
CA GLU A 395 10.18 -29.56 -16.05
C GLU A 395 9.55 -29.50 -17.46
N ALA A 396 9.06 -30.63 -17.98
CA ALA A 396 8.39 -30.69 -19.29
C ALA A 396 7.08 -29.87 -19.35
N ASP A 397 6.33 -29.78 -18.23
CA ASP A 397 5.11 -28.98 -18.17
C ASP A 397 5.42 -27.49 -18.05
N ILE A 398 6.52 -27.15 -17.37
CA ILE A 398 7.04 -25.79 -17.29
C ILE A 398 7.53 -25.32 -18.66
N GLU A 399 8.21 -26.18 -19.42
CA GLU A 399 8.63 -25.86 -20.79
C GLU A 399 7.43 -25.62 -21.71
N ARG A 400 6.41 -26.50 -21.66
CA ARG A 400 5.15 -26.31 -22.38
C ARG A 400 4.51 -24.96 -22.05
N TYR A 401 4.37 -24.65 -20.75
CA TYR A 401 3.83 -23.39 -20.30
C TYR A 401 4.68 -22.18 -20.75
N TYR A 402 6.01 -22.27 -20.66
CA TYR A 402 6.93 -21.22 -21.07
C TYR A 402 6.78 -20.89 -22.57
N THR A 403 6.66 -21.89 -23.44
CA THR A 403 6.46 -21.65 -24.87
C THR A 403 5.12 -20.98 -25.17
N VAL A 404 4.06 -21.38 -24.47
CA VAL A 404 2.73 -20.78 -24.62
C VAL A 404 2.70 -19.37 -24.04
N PHE A 405 3.37 -19.12 -22.92
CA PHE A 405 3.48 -17.83 -22.27
C PHE A 405 4.05 -16.76 -23.22
N TRP A 406 5.14 -17.06 -23.94
CA TRP A 406 5.70 -16.12 -24.90
C TRP A 406 4.89 -15.98 -26.19
N LYS A 407 4.15 -17.02 -26.62
CA LYS A 407 3.32 -16.99 -27.84
C LYS A 407 1.98 -16.28 -27.64
N LYS A 408 1.31 -16.53 -26.51
CA LYS A 408 -0.06 -16.05 -26.21
C LYS A 408 -0.10 -14.91 -25.20
N GLY A 409 1.00 -14.62 -24.51
CA GLY A 409 1.06 -13.61 -23.45
C GLY A 409 0.62 -12.23 -23.89
N ASP A 410 1.03 -11.78 -25.09
CA ASP A 410 0.71 -10.46 -25.64
C ASP A 410 -0.80 -10.25 -25.90
N LYS A 411 -1.55 -11.32 -26.15
CA LYS A 411 -2.98 -11.25 -26.54
C LYS A 411 -3.95 -11.55 -25.40
N GLN A 412 -3.54 -12.35 -24.41
CA GLN A 412 -4.45 -12.89 -23.40
C GLN A 412 -4.19 -12.39 -21.97
N LEU A 413 -3.00 -11.86 -21.66
CA LEU A 413 -2.69 -11.33 -20.33
C LEU A 413 -3.06 -9.85 -20.23
N ALA A 414 -3.93 -9.50 -19.29
CA ALA A 414 -4.37 -8.12 -19.08
C ALA A 414 -3.22 -7.17 -18.66
N GLU A 415 -2.20 -7.71 -17.98
CA GLU A 415 -1.04 -6.95 -17.49
C GLU A 415 0.27 -7.33 -18.19
N TRP A 416 0.21 -7.76 -19.46
CA TRP A 416 1.39 -8.19 -20.22
C TRP A 416 2.53 -7.18 -20.21
N GLN A 417 2.22 -5.90 -20.46
CA GLN A 417 3.23 -4.84 -20.52
C GLN A 417 3.99 -4.69 -19.19
N LYS A 418 3.27 -4.76 -18.05
CA LYS A 418 3.90 -4.68 -16.72
C LYS A 418 4.80 -5.87 -16.45
N VAL A 419 4.38 -7.07 -16.85
CA VAL A 419 5.16 -8.31 -16.70
C VAL A 419 6.41 -8.26 -17.57
N LYS A 420 6.28 -7.83 -18.83
CA LYS A 420 7.38 -7.66 -19.76
C LYS A 420 8.39 -6.62 -19.25
N ASP A 421 7.93 -5.45 -18.82
CA ASP A 421 8.79 -4.41 -18.25
C ASP A 421 9.53 -4.89 -17.00
N LYS A 422 8.87 -5.72 -16.18
CA LYS A 422 9.49 -6.33 -14.99
C LYS A 422 10.62 -7.30 -15.37
N ILE A 423 10.39 -8.16 -16.36
CA ILE A 423 11.43 -9.08 -16.87
C ILE A 423 12.59 -8.29 -17.48
N GLU A 424 12.32 -7.29 -18.31
CA GLU A 424 13.37 -6.46 -18.93
C GLU A 424 14.18 -5.65 -17.90
N LYS A 425 13.54 -5.19 -16.82
CA LYS A 425 14.23 -4.57 -15.68
C LYS A 425 15.14 -5.58 -14.97
N GLY A 426 14.70 -6.84 -14.81
CA GLY A 426 15.53 -7.93 -14.28
C GLY A 426 16.76 -8.19 -15.16
N GLU A 427 16.56 -8.33 -16.47
CA GLU A 427 17.64 -8.56 -17.44
C GLU A 427 18.66 -7.42 -17.47
N LYS A 428 18.19 -6.17 -17.42
CA LYS A 428 19.09 -5.00 -17.30
C LYS A 428 19.92 -5.04 -16.01
N LYS A 429 19.35 -5.50 -14.88
CA LYS A 429 20.11 -5.66 -13.63
C LYS A 429 21.16 -6.77 -13.75
N ILE A 430 20.83 -7.90 -14.38
CA ILE A 430 21.75 -9.01 -14.61
C ILE A 430 22.91 -8.58 -15.51
N ALA A 431 22.60 -7.93 -16.63
CA ALA A 431 23.59 -7.38 -17.55
C ALA A 431 24.52 -6.40 -16.80
N ARG A 432 23.94 -5.48 -16.03
CA ARG A 432 24.69 -4.52 -15.21
C ARG A 432 25.59 -5.20 -14.18
N HIS A 433 25.11 -6.23 -13.47
CA HIS A 433 25.94 -7.00 -12.53
C HIS A 433 27.10 -7.71 -13.22
N SER A 434 26.88 -8.24 -14.43
CA SER A 434 27.94 -8.87 -15.22
C SER A 434 28.98 -7.85 -15.69
N GLU A 435 28.56 -6.67 -16.13
CA GLU A 435 29.45 -5.56 -16.51
C GLU A 435 30.30 -5.10 -15.33
N ILE A 436 29.68 -4.90 -14.15
CA ILE A 436 30.36 -4.52 -12.91
C ILE A 436 31.43 -5.56 -12.55
N ARG A 437 31.07 -6.85 -12.59
CA ARG A 437 32.00 -7.92 -12.30
C ARG A 437 33.18 -7.92 -13.28
N ALA A 438 32.93 -7.75 -14.58
CA ALA A 438 33.97 -7.69 -15.58
C ALA A 438 34.91 -6.48 -15.40
N ALA A 439 34.36 -5.32 -15.04
CA ALA A 439 35.14 -4.12 -14.73
C ALA A 439 36.02 -4.32 -13.50
N LEU A 440 35.45 -4.84 -12.41
CA LEU A 440 36.21 -5.15 -11.18
C LEU A 440 37.29 -6.20 -11.43
N ASP A 441 37.00 -7.26 -12.18
CA ASP A 441 37.97 -8.28 -12.59
C ASP A 441 39.14 -7.67 -13.36
N LYS A 442 38.85 -6.80 -14.32
CA LYS A 442 39.87 -6.13 -15.15
C LYS A 442 40.77 -5.24 -14.28
N LYS A 443 40.19 -4.51 -13.33
CA LYS A 443 40.93 -3.64 -12.40
C LYS A 443 41.76 -4.43 -11.39
N VAL A 444 41.23 -5.51 -10.81
CA VAL A 444 41.98 -6.32 -9.83
C VAL A 444 43.13 -7.06 -10.51
N LYS A 445 42.93 -7.60 -11.72
CA LYS A 445 43.97 -8.31 -12.49
C LYS A 445 45.10 -7.42 -13.00
N SER A 446 44.91 -6.10 -13.07
CA SER A 446 46.00 -5.18 -13.47
C SER A 446 47.03 -4.98 -12.37
N TYR A 447 46.79 -5.45 -11.14
CA TYR A 447 47.72 -5.35 -10.02
C TYR A 447 48.14 -6.73 -9.54
N ASP A 448 49.44 -6.94 -9.34
CA ASP A 448 49.99 -8.20 -8.82
C ASP A 448 49.66 -8.38 -7.32
N ARG A 449 49.68 -7.28 -6.56
CA ARG A 449 49.24 -7.23 -5.15
C ARG A 449 48.05 -6.30 -4.97
N ALA A 450 46.86 -6.76 -5.37
CA ALA A 450 45.64 -5.96 -5.36
C ALA A 450 45.29 -5.31 -4.01
N PHE A 451 45.58 -5.96 -2.86
CA PHE A 451 45.26 -5.41 -1.54
C PHE A 451 46.15 -4.24 -1.09
N GLN A 452 47.35 -4.09 -1.67
CA GLN A 452 48.34 -3.08 -1.23
C GLN A 452 48.58 -1.98 -2.26
N GLN A 453 48.25 -2.24 -3.53
CA GLN A 453 48.66 -1.40 -4.65
C GLN A 453 47.49 -0.82 -5.45
N ILE A 454 46.25 -1.20 -5.12
CA ILE A 454 45.10 -0.72 -5.88
C ILE A 454 44.90 0.78 -5.64
N THR A 455 44.97 1.54 -6.72
CA THR A 455 44.78 2.99 -6.70
C THR A 455 43.55 3.34 -7.51
N ILE A 456 42.74 4.24 -6.97
CA ILE A 456 41.48 4.68 -7.58
C ILE A 456 41.61 6.14 -7.96
N ASN A 457 41.32 6.47 -9.22
CA ASN A 457 41.35 7.85 -9.66
C ASN A 457 40.03 8.57 -9.29
N TYR A 458 40.00 9.19 -8.12
CA TYR A 458 38.83 9.91 -7.60
C TYR A 458 38.43 11.15 -8.42
N ALA A 459 39.35 11.72 -9.22
CA ALA A 459 39.08 12.92 -10.01
C ALA A 459 38.07 12.67 -11.15
N LEU A 460 38.01 11.43 -11.64
CA LEU A 460 37.15 11.04 -12.74
C LEU A 460 35.71 10.77 -12.30
N GLY A 461 35.47 10.49 -11.00
CA GLY A 461 34.17 10.14 -10.43
C GLY A 461 33.05 11.18 -10.62
N GLY A 462 33.39 12.44 -10.88
CA GLY A 462 32.44 13.55 -11.07
C GLY A 462 32.16 14.27 -9.76
N GLY A 463 32.84 15.40 -9.57
CA GLY A 463 32.69 16.32 -8.44
C GLY A 463 33.95 16.37 -7.57
N GLY A 464 34.57 17.55 -7.46
CA GLY A 464 35.81 17.83 -6.70
C GLY A 464 35.68 17.71 -5.17
N GLY A 465 35.03 16.67 -4.67
CA GLY A 465 34.83 16.38 -3.24
C GLY A 465 34.56 14.91 -2.91
N VAL A 466 34.80 13.98 -3.84
CA VAL A 466 34.43 12.54 -3.72
C VAL A 466 35.37 11.73 -2.81
N LYS A 467 36.60 12.20 -2.59
CA LYS A 467 37.41 11.80 -1.42
C LYS A 467 36.83 12.52 -0.21
N GLY A 468 35.58 12.20 0.14
CA GLY A 468 34.96 12.66 1.38
C GLY A 468 35.98 12.42 2.48
N LYS A 469 36.27 13.45 3.28
CA LYS A 469 37.40 13.56 4.23
C LYS A 469 37.50 12.43 5.29
N VAL A 470 36.61 11.44 5.17
CA VAL A 470 36.30 10.38 6.11
C VAL A 470 36.81 9.01 5.64
N TRP A 471 37.03 8.79 4.33
CA TRP A 471 37.47 7.48 3.80
C TRP A 471 38.93 7.49 3.40
N THR A 472 39.67 6.44 3.77
CA THR A 472 41.07 6.25 3.36
C THR A 472 41.19 5.44 2.06
N GLU A 473 42.34 5.59 1.38
CA GLU A 473 42.61 4.86 0.13
C GLU A 473 42.73 3.34 0.36
N ASP A 474 43.23 2.95 1.53
CA ASP A 474 43.34 1.54 1.94
C ASP A 474 41.97 0.90 2.21
N GLU A 475 41.04 1.63 2.85
CA GLU A 475 39.64 1.20 3.03
C GLU A 475 38.94 1.01 1.67
N ASP A 476 39.08 1.98 0.77
CA ASP A 476 38.46 1.91 -0.55
C ASP A 476 39.05 0.77 -1.40
N GLY A 477 40.37 0.58 -1.34
CA GLY A 477 41.04 -0.52 -2.01
C GLY A 477 40.57 -1.88 -1.50
N PHE A 478 40.42 -2.01 -0.18
CA PHE A 478 39.87 -3.22 0.44
C PHE A 478 38.43 -3.49 -0.01
N LEU A 479 37.57 -2.46 -0.06
CA LEU A 479 36.20 -2.59 -0.56
C LEU A 479 36.17 -3.09 -2.00
N VAL A 480 37.03 -2.57 -2.90
CA VAL A 480 37.06 -3.00 -4.30
C VAL A 480 37.45 -4.47 -4.44
N VAL A 481 38.45 -4.93 -3.69
CA VAL A 481 38.86 -6.34 -3.72
C VAL A 481 37.77 -7.25 -3.13
N MET A 482 37.09 -6.81 -2.06
CA MET A 482 35.99 -7.57 -1.45
C MET A 482 34.76 -7.63 -2.34
N MET A 483 34.44 -6.54 -3.04
CA MET A 483 33.37 -6.50 -4.06
C MET A 483 33.65 -7.52 -5.17
N GLN A 484 34.91 -7.69 -5.58
CA GLN A 484 35.25 -8.70 -6.59
C GLN A 484 35.20 -10.13 -6.05
N ARG A 485 35.72 -10.36 -4.84
CA ARG A 485 35.80 -11.71 -4.26
C ARG A 485 34.44 -12.31 -3.93
N HIS A 486 33.55 -11.52 -3.30
CA HIS A 486 32.23 -12.00 -2.87
C HIS A 486 31.13 -11.70 -3.89
N GLY A 487 31.36 -10.73 -4.78
CA GLY A 487 30.37 -10.23 -5.73
C GLY A 487 29.66 -8.97 -5.22
N TYR A 488 29.34 -8.09 -6.18
CA TYR A 488 28.62 -6.85 -5.92
C TYR A 488 27.18 -7.13 -5.44
N GLY A 489 26.78 -6.55 -4.31
CA GLY A 489 25.45 -6.70 -3.70
C GLY A 489 25.42 -7.50 -2.39
N LEU A 490 26.46 -8.27 -2.05
CA LEU A 490 26.55 -9.04 -0.80
C LEU A 490 27.24 -8.25 0.33
N TRP A 491 26.72 -7.06 0.62
CA TRP A 491 27.34 -6.10 1.54
C TRP A 491 27.44 -6.59 2.98
N GLU A 492 26.54 -7.44 3.45
CA GLU A 492 26.63 -8.02 4.80
C GLU A 492 27.80 -9.00 4.93
N ARG A 493 28.10 -9.78 3.87
CA ARG A 493 29.28 -10.64 3.87
C ARG A 493 30.56 -9.81 3.86
N ILE A 494 30.59 -8.75 3.03
CA ILE A 494 31.72 -7.81 2.98
C ILE A 494 31.93 -7.15 4.35
N ARG A 495 30.85 -6.76 5.03
CA ARG A 495 30.90 -6.18 6.39
C ARG A 495 31.51 -7.14 7.41
N GLN A 496 31.14 -8.43 7.37
CA GLN A 496 31.72 -9.43 8.25
C GLN A 496 33.23 -9.60 7.99
N GLU A 497 33.64 -9.63 6.72
CA GLU A 497 35.07 -9.68 6.35
C GLU A 497 35.85 -8.45 6.84
N ILE A 498 35.26 -7.25 6.77
CA ILE A 498 35.85 -6.02 7.33
C ILE A 498 36.08 -6.15 8.85
N ARG A 499 35.09 -6.70 9.57
CA ARG A 499 35.19 -6.88 11.04
C ARG A 499 36.24 -7.92 11.43
N ASN A 500 36.37 -8.97 10.63
CA ASN A 500 37.29 -10.09 10.88
C ASN A 500 38.74 -9.76 10.51
N ASN A 501 38.96 -8.80 9.60
CA ASN A 501 40.31 -8.47 9.15
C ASN A 501 41.12 -7.75 10.24
N HIS A 502 42.33 -8.25 10.50
CA HIS A 502 43.27 -7.71 11.47
C HIS A 502 43.78 -6.32 11.10
N ASN A 503 43.89 -6.00 9.80
CA ASN A 503 44.43 -4.72 9.33
C ASN A 503 43.56 -3.53 9.79
N PHE A 504 42.26 -3.74 9.96
CA PHE A 504 41.31 -2.73 10.43
C PHE A 504 41.01 -2.88 11.92
N LYS A 505 41.89 -3.52 12.72
CA LYS A 505 41.64 -3.77 14.15
C LYS A 505 41.24 -2.50 14.90
N PHE A 506 41.97 -1.41 14.66
CA PHE A 506 41.80 -0.11 15.33
C PHE A 506 40.97 0.89 14.53
N ASP A 507 40.56 0.53 13.32
CA ASP A 507 39.71 1.37 12.48
C ASP A 507 38.23 1.17 12.86
N TRP A 508 37.82 1.93 13.88
CA TRP A 508 36.44 1.91 14.36
C TRP A 508 35.48 2.57 13.37
N PHE A 509 35.97 3.52 12.55
CA PHE A 509 35.15 4.16 11.53
C PHE A 509 34.66 3.13 10.52
N PHE A 510 35.57 2.34 9.94
CA PHE A 510 35.23 1.37 8.91
C PHE A 510 34.39 0.20 9.45
N LYS A 511 34.63 -0.23 10.70
CA LYS A 511 33.85 -1.28 11.38
C LYS A 511 32.45 -0.86 11.83
N SER A 512 32.27 0.42 12.13
CA SER A 512 30.97 0.97 12.58
C SER A 512 29.98 1.14 11.43
N ARG A 513 30.44 1.17 10.17
CA ARG A 513 29.57 1.38 9.00
C ARG A 513 28.52 0.28 8.85
N ASN A 514 27.36 0.68 8.34
CA ASN A 514 26.28 -0.24 8.01
C ASN A 514 26.38 -0.72 6.55
N ALA A 515 25.76 -1.85 6.21
CA ALA A 515 25.80 -2.42 4.85
C ALA A 515 25.34 -1.42 3.77
N VAL A 516 24.34 -0.59 4.09
CA VAL A 516 23.84 0.46 3.20
C VAL A 516 24.87 1.57 2.95
N GLU A 517 25.68 1.92 3.96
CA GLU A 517 26.72 2.93 3.82
C GLU A 517 27.90 2.39 3.00
N LEU A 518 28.28 1.12 3.23
CA LEU A 518 29.26 0.41 2.42
C LEU A 518 28.80 0.31 0.96
N GLN A 519 27.50 0.06 0.73
CA GLN A 519 26.92 0.06 -0.61
C GLN A 519 27.04 1.44 -1.29
N ARG A 520 26.66 2.52 -0.59
CA ARG A 520 26.79 3.89 -1.14
C ARG A 520 28.23 4.22 -1.49
N ARG A 521 29.19 3.82 -0.64
CA ARG A 521 30.61 4.02 -0.94
C ARG A 521 31.05 3.17 -2.13
N GLY A 522 30.68 1.89 -2.16
CA GLY A 522 30.97 0.99 -3.27
C GLY A 522 30.43 1.48 -4.62
N ASP A 523 29.23 2.06 -4.65
CA ASP A 523 28.64 2.65 -5.86
C ASP A 523 29.46 3.83 -6.40
N VAL A 524 30.02 4.64 -5.50
CA VAL A 524 30.92 5.74 -5.86
C VAL A 524 32.23 5.21 -6.43
N LEU A 525 32.85 4.22 -5.78
CA LEU A 525 34.09 3.60 -6.25
C LEU A 525 33.90 2.92 -7.60
N LEU A 526 32.77 2.24 -7.80
CA LEU A 526 32.41 1.62 -9.06
C LEU A 526 32.32 2.65 -10.19
N ARG A 527 31.67 3.80 -9.98
CA ARG A 527 31.61 4.88 -10.99
C ARG A 527 32.99 5.42 -11.35
N CYS A 528 33.89 5.53 -10.38
CA CYS A 528 35.27 5.93 -10.63
C CYS A 528 35.99 4.91 -11.52
N ILE A 529 35.86 3.62 -11.20
CA ILE A 529 36.49 2.52 -11.95
C ILE A 529 35.92 2.43 -13.38
N GLU A 530 34.61 2.59 -13.56
CA GLU A 530 33.97 2.57 -14.87
C GLU A 530 34.49 3.69 -15.76
N LYS A 531 34.53 4.92 -15.25
CA LYS A 531 35.09 6.06 -15.99
C LYS A 531 36.57 5.91 -16.27
N GLU A 532 37.35 5.36 -15.34
CA GLU A 532 38.76 5.03 -15.56
C GLU A 532 38.92 4.02 -16.71
N HIS A 533 38.06 3.00 -16.77
CA HIS A 533 38.06 2.03 -17.87
C HIS A 533 37.62 2.64 -19.20
N GLU A 534 36.63 3.54 -19.20
CA GLU A 534 36.22 4.28 -20.40
C GLU A 534 37.35 5.15 -20.96
N GLU A 535 38.06 5.88 -20.08
CA GLU A 535 39.22 6.68 -20.49
C GLU A 535 40.37 5.83 -20.97
N ALA A 536 40.66 4.71 -20.29
CA ALA A 536 41.67 3.76 -20.73
C ALA A 536 41.32 3.18 -22.11
N ALA A 537 40.05 2.84 -22.35
CA ALA A 537 39.58 2.37 -23.65
C ALA A 537 39.69 3.44 -24.74
N LYS A 538 39.36 4.70 -24.44
CA LYS A 538 39.54 5.84 -25.36
C LYS A 538 41.02 6.07 -25.71
N LYS A 539 41.91 6.00 -24.72
CA LYS A 539 43.37 6.10 -24.92
C LYS A 539 43.91 4.94 -25.76
N GLU A 540 43.46 3.71 -25.50
CA GLU A 540 43.85 2.54 -26.28
C GLU A 540 43.34 2.63 -27.74
N ALA A 541 42.11 3.11 -27.94
CA ALA A 541 41.56 3.35 -29.28
C ALA A 541 42.31 4.45 -30.04
N ALA A 542 42.66 5.55 -29.36
CA ALA A 542 43.47 6.62 -29.93
C ALA A 542 44.88 6.14 -30.29
N ALA A 543 45.54 5.38 -29.41
CA ALA A 543 46.85 4.79 -29.67
C ALA A 543 46.81 3.79 -30.85
N LYS A 544 45.75 2.97 -30.95
CA LYS A 544 45.53 2.07 -32.10
C LYS A 544 45.27 2.85 -33.40
N ALA A 545 44.56 3.97 -33.35
CA ALA A 545 44.34 4.84 -34.51
C ALA A 545 45.63 5.52 -34.97
N GLU A 546 46.46 5.98 -34.02
CA GLU A 546 47.77 6.58 -34.29
C GLU A 546 48.79 5.55 -34.80
N ALA A 547 48.78 4.32 -34.26
CA ALA A 547 49.59 3.23 -34.78
C ALA A 547 49.18 2.84 -36.22
N LYS A 548 47.87 2.85 -36.53
CA LYS A 548 47.36 2.64 -37.89
C LYS A 548 47.73 3.78 -38.84
N SER A 549 47.74 5.03 -38.40
CA SER A 549 48.15 6.17 -39.23
C SER A 549 49.66 6.17 -39.48
N LYS A 550 50.48 5.84 -38.48
CA LYS A 550 51.94 5.64 -38.60
C LYS A 550 52.30 4.42 -39.47
N ALA A 551 51.50 3.35 -39.45
CA ALA A 551 51.67 2.22 -40.36
C ALA A 551 51.28 2.56 -41.81
N ARG A 552 50.24 3.39 -42.02
CA ARG A 552 49.87 3.92 -43.35
C ARG A 552 50.91 4.91 -43.92
N SER A 553 51.54 5.74 -43.09
CA SER A 553 52.60 6.65 -43.54
C SER A 553 53.90 5.91 -43.86
N LYS A 554 54.26 4.85 -43.11
CA LYS A 554 55.39 3.97 -43.45
C LYS A 554 55.19 3.20 -44.76
N SER A 555 54.00 2.66 -45.02
CA SER A 555 53.72 1.97 -46.31
C SER A 555 53.64 2.92 -47.51
N GLY A 556 53.27 4.19 -47.29
CA GLY A 556 53.35 5.25 -48.30
C GLY A 556 54.79 5.70 -48.60
N ALA A 557 55.66 5.72 -47.59
CA ALA A 557 57.09 6.04 -47.76
C ALA A 557 57.85 4.92 -48.49
N ASP A 558 57.51 3.66 -48.22
CA ASP A 558 58.15 2.49 -48.86
C ASP A 558 57.79 2.37 -50.36
N LYS A 559 56.57 2.80 -50.75
CA LYS A 559 56.18 2.94 -52.17
C LYS A 559 56.91 4.08 -52.89
N ARG A 560 57.23 5.19 -52.22
CA ARG A 560 58.01 6.30 -52.79
C ARG A 560 59.51 5.99 -52.92
N ASN A 561 60.05 5.10 -52.08
CA ASN A 561 61.45 4.70 -52.17
C ASN A 561 61.69 3.60 -53.22
N ARG A 562 60.70 2.73 -53.47
CA ARG A 562 60.73 1.78 -54.59
C ARG A 562 60.65 2.44 -55.97
N SER A 563 60.00 3.60 -56.11
CA SER A 563 59.93 4.33 -57.40
C SER A 563 61.18 5.15 -57.72
N LYS A 564 62.15 5.29 -56.80
CA LYS A 564 63.42 5.99 -57.02
C LYS A 564 64.61 5.07 -57.28
N GLY A 565 64.47 3.76 -57.07
CA GLY A 565 65.54 2.76 -57.27
C GLY A 565 65.59 2.11 -58.66
N GLN A 566 64.79 2.55 -59.62
CA GLN A 566 64.61 1.87 -60.92
C GLN A 566 64.92 2.75 -62.14
N ALA A 567 65.86 3.70 -62.01
CA ALA A 567 66.31 4.55 -63.11
C ALA A 567 67.85 4.67 -63.15
N SER A 568 68.55 3.56 -63.45
CA SER A 568 69.85 3.60 -64.13
C SER A 568 70.23 2.19 -64.62
N ILE A 569 70.37 2.07 -65.94
CA ILE A 569 71.07 1.08 -66.80
C ILE A 569 70.25 1.02 -68.10
N GLY A 570 70.69 1.76 -69.11
CA GLY A 570 70.09 1.75 -70.46
C GLY A 570 70.71 0.69 -71.37
N PRO A 571 70.24 0.55 -72.63
CA PRO A 571 71.04 -0.01 -73.70
C PRO A 571 71.47 1.07 -74.70
N GLY A 572 72.71 0.95 -75.14
CA GLY A 572 73.39 1.91 -76.00
C GLY A 572 72.90 1.96 -77.45
N GLY A 573 73.19 3.11 -78.06
CA GLY A 573 73.20 3.33 -79.51
C GLY A 573 74.21 4.43 -79.81
N LEU A 574 75.34 4.02 -80.41
CA LEU A 574 76.41 4.87 -80.95
C LEU A 574 75.94 5.59 -82.25
N PRO A 575 76.69 6.59 -82.76
CA PRO A 575 76.16 7.91 -83.13
C PRO A 575 76.20 8.16 -84.66
N PRO A 576 75.81 9.38 -85.09
CA PRO A 576 76.52 10.02 -86.19
C PRO A 576 77.18 11.34 -85.76
N ALA A 577 78.22 11.68 -86.52
CA ALA A 577 79.27 12.61 -86.20
C ALA A 577 79.04 14.04 -86.72
N LYS A 578 79.80 14.97 -86.11
CA LYS A 578 80.27 16.29 -86.57
C LYS A 578 79.24 17.42 -86.75
N MET A 579 79.40 18.49 -85.96
CA MET A 579 80.05 19.74 -86.41
C MET A 579 80.25 20.75 -85.27
N GLN A 580 81.51 21.15 -85.05
CA GLN A 580 82.03 22.53 -84.79
C GLN A 580 81.50 23.32 -83.55
N ARG A 581 82.26 24.13 -82.82
CA ARG A 581 83.52 24.86 -83.09
C ARG A 581 84.02 25.47 -81.77
N LYS A 582 85.36 25.51 -81.67
CA LYS A 582 86.25 26.34 -80.82
C LYS A 582 86.21 26.16 -79.31
#